data_AF-A0A067BNX7-F1
#
_entry.id   AF-A0A067BNX7-F1
#
_cell.length_a   1.000
_cell.length_b   1.000
_cell.length_c   1.000
_cell.angle_alpha   90.00
_cell.angle_beta   90.00
_cell.angle_gamma   90.00
#
_symmetry.space_group_name_H-M   'P 1'
#
loop_
_entity.id
_entity.type
_entity.pdbx_description
1 polymer ?
#
loop_
_entity_poly.entity_id
_entity_poly.type
_entity_poly.pdbx_seq_one_letter_code
_entity_poly.pdbx_strand_id
1 'polypeptide(L)'
;ALTFDPSAFAGTLYCPDPFIVCNTAQCSPACGANAVCTGGSCECLDGYVKASSGECNPVCPNACSGNGACDTGRATCTCNSGFTGPSCNTTGGAATTTKGNHAHAVALHGLVAIIAIVLLHV
;
A
#
# COMPACT_ATOMS: atom_id res chain seq x y z
N ALA A 1 -17.07 -33.29 24.25
CA ALA A 1 -16.57 -31.91 24.12
C ALA A 1 -17.04 -31.15 25.36
N LEU A 2 -16.11 -30.60 26.13
CA LEU A 2 -16.44 -29.85 27.35
C LEU A 2 -16.87 -28.45 26.91
N THR A 3 -18.17 -28.15 27.02
CA THR A 3 -18.71 -26.80 26.81
C THR A 3 -18.46 -25.99 28.08
N PHE A 4 -17.80 -24.84 27.94
CA PHE A 4 -17.50 -23.98 29.08
C PHE A 4 -18.77 -23.22 29.50
N ASP A 5 -19.29 -23.53 30.70
CA ASP A 5 -20.40 -22.81 31.32
C ASP A 5 -19.84 -21.82 32.35
N PRO A 6 -19.89 -20.50 32.10
CA PRO A 6 -19.30 -19.49 32.99
C PRO A 6 -20.04 -19.35 34.33
N SER A 7 -21.19 -19.99 34.51
CA SER A 7 -21.99 -19.98 35.73
C SER A 7 -21.52 -21.03 36.76
N ALA A 8 -20.68 -21.99 36.36
CA ALA A 8 -20.32 -23.16 37.16
C ALA A 8 -19.01 -23.03 37.95
N PHE A 9 -18.27 -21.92 37.83
CA PHE A 9 -17.04 -21.71 38.61
C PHE A 9 -17.32 -21.01 39.94
N ALA A 10 -17.48 -21.81 41.00
CA ALA A 10 -17.34 -21.34 42.38
C ALA A 10 -15.89 -21.59 42.84
N GLY A 11 -14.91 -20.83 42.32
CA GLY A 11 -13.52 -20.96 42.75
C GLY A 11 -12.51 -20.10 41.98
N THR A 12 -11.30 -19.95 42.54
CA THR A 12 -10.18 -19.23 41.93
C THR A 12 -9.32 -20.20 41.10
N LEU A 13 -9.16 -19.94 39.80
CA LEU A 13 -8.17 -20.64 38.97
C LEU A 13 -6.76 -20.20 39.37
N TYR A 14 -5.94 -21.14 39.87
CA TYR A 14 -4.51 -20.91 40.10
C TYR A 14 -3.73 -21.40 38.88
N CYS A 15 -3.19 -20.48 38.11
CA CYS A 15 -2.27 -20.78 37.02
C CYS A 15 -0.82 -20.76 37.58
N PRO A 16 0.09 -21.64 37.10
CA PRO A 16 1.41 -21.83 37.70
C PRO A 16 2.35 -20.61 37.56
N ASP A 17 1.91 -19.57 36.84
CA ASP A 17 2.63 -18.33 36.66
C ASP A 17 1.79 -17.14 37.17
N PRO A 18 2.33 -16.29 38.08
CA PRO A 18 1.59 -15.20 38.72
C PRO A 18 1.18 -14.06 37.77
N PHE A 19 1.56 -14.11 36.49
CA PHE A 19 1.22 -13.07 35.51
C PHE A 19 0.10 -13.46 34.52
N ILE A 20 -0.49 -14.65 34.64
CA ILE A 20 -1.51 -15.14 33.69
C ILE A 20 -2.91 -15.19 34.32
N VAL A 21 -3.83 -14.38 33.78
CA VAL A 21 -5.26 -14.42 34.12
C VAL A 21 -5.99 -15.33 33.11
N CYS A 22 -6.36 -16.53 33.59
CA CYS A 22 -6.90 -17.62 32.76
C CYS A 22 -8.40 -17.49 32.42
N ASN A 23 -9.01 -16.30 32.55
CA ASN A 23 -10.45 -16.08 32.31
C ASN A 23 -10.77 -14.85 31.45
N THR A 24 -9.76 -14.22 30.84
CA THR A 24 -9.94 -13.09 29.93
C THR A 24 -9.41 -13.48 28.56
N ALA A 25 -10.05 -13.01 27.49
CA ALA A 25 -9.60 -13.10 26.09
C ALA A 25 -8.26 -12.35 25.85
N GLN A 26 -7.25 -12.60 26.68
CA GLN A 26 -5.97 -11.93 26.74
C GLN A 26 -4.89 -12.94 26.37
N CYS A 27 -4.15 -12.61 25.32
CA CYS A 27 -3.10 -13.46 24.78
C CYS A 27 -1.86 -13.36 25.68
N SER A 28 -1.21 -14.49 25.95
CA SER A 28 0.08 -14.56 26.65
C SER A 28 1.08 -15.35 25.80
N PRO A 29 2.18 -14.74 25.33
CA PRO A 29 2.54 -13.33 25.52
C PRO A 29 1.51 -12.38 24.88
N ALA A 30 1.49 -11.13 25.36
CA ALA A 30 0.64 -10.10 24.77
C ALA A 30 0.92 -9.97 23.26
N CYS A 31 -0.12 -9.72 22.48
CA CYS A 31 0.06 -9.47 21.05
C CYS A 31 0.93 -8.23 20.84
N GLY A 32 1.82 -8.30 19.84
CA GLY A 32 2.64 -7.17 19.42
C GLY A 32 1.80 -6.05 18.79
N ALA A 33 2.48 -5.01 18.29
CA ALA A 33 1.83 -3.91 17.60
C ALA A 33 0.98 -4.40 16.41
N ASN A 34 -0.13 -3.69 16.15
CA ASN A 34 -1.04 -3.94 15.03
C ASN A 34 -1.73 -5.32 15.05
N ALA A 35 -1.95 -5.87 16.24
CA ALA A 35 -2.64 -7.14 16.44
C ALA A 35 -3.71 -7.03 17.53
N VAL A 36 -4.76 -7.84 17.41
CA VAL A 36 -5.83 -8.01 18.39
C VAL A 36 -5.86 -9.47 18.87
N CYS A 37 -6.10 -9.66 20.16
CA CYS A 37 -6.28 -11.00 20.71
C CYS A 37 -7.73 -11.46 20.50
N THR A 38 -7.91 -12.55 19.76
CA THR A 38 -9.21 -13.18 19.51
C THR A 38 -9.11 -14.66 19.82
N GLY A 39 -9.85 -15.13 20.83
CA GLY A 39 -9.87 -16.57 21.18
C GLY A 39 -8.52 -17.14 21.62
N GLY A 40 -7.63 -16.32 22.18
CA GLY A 40 -6.27 -16.73 22.58
C GLY A 40 -5.24 -16.72 21.45
N SER A 41 -5.63 -16.31 20.24
CA SER A 41 -4.73 -16.11 19.11
C SER A 41 -4.58 -14.63 18.76
N CYS A 42 -3.36 -14.22 18.43
CA CYS A 42 -3.10 -12.87 17.93
C CYS A 42 -3.42 -12.80 16.43
N GLU A 43 -4.47 -12.06 16.09
CA GLU A 43 -4.88 -11.77 14.72
C GLU A 43 -4.41 -10.37 14.33
N CYS A 44 -3.96 -10.18 13.09
CA CYS A 44 -3.52 -8.86 12.62
C CYS A 44 -4.71 -7.94 12.36
N LEU A 45 -4.54 -6.65 12.65
CA LEU A 45 -5.52 -5.62 12.27
C LEU A 45 -5.62 -5.50 10.74
N ASP A 46 -6.73 -4.93 10.25
CA ASP A 46 -6.92 -4.68 8.83
C ASP A 46 -5.75 -3.88 8.23
N GLY A 47 -5.26 -4.34 7.08
CA GLY A 47 -4.08 -3.75 6.42
C GLY A 47 -2.74 -4.27 6.94
N TYR A 48 -2.73 -5.27 7.83
CA TYR A 48 -1.51 -5.94 8.31
C TYR A 48 -1.56 -7.45 8.04
N VAL A 49 -0.39 -8.06 7.87
CA VAL A 49 -0.19 -9.50 7.66
C VAL A 49 0.85 -10.05 8.62
N LYS A 50 0.66 -11.31 9.03
CA LYS A 50 1.54 -11.99 9.98
C LYS A 50 2.87 -12.34 9.29
N ALA A 51 3.97 -11.78 9.79
CA ALA A 51 5.31 -12.12 9.37
C ALA A 51 5.76 -13.47 9.94
N SER A 52 6.86 -14.02 9.43
CA SER A 52 7.48 -15.23 9.99
C SER A 52 7.94 -15.06 11.44
N SER A 53 8.19 -13.81 11.89
CA SER A 53 8.47 -13.48 13.29
C SER A 53 7.24 -13.55 14.21
N GLY A 54 6.03 -13.72 13.65
CA GLY A 54 4.76 -13.65 14.39
C GLY A 54 4.20 -12.23 14.55
N GLU A 55 4.93 -11.21 14.11
CA GLU A 55 4.53 -9.80 14.16
C GLU A 55 3.58 -9.43 13.00
N CYS A 56 2.76 -8.41 13.21
CA CYS A 56 1.85 -7.89 12.19
C CYS A 56 2.48 -6.70 11.48
N ASN A 57 2.95 -6.94 10.25
CA ASN A 57 3.57 -5.93 9.39
C ASN A 57 2.52 -5.39 8.41
N PRO A 58 2.53 -4.09 8.06
CA PRO A 58 1.55 -3.56 7.13
C PRO A 58 1.73 -4.17 5.74
N VAL A 59 0.61 -4.24 5.03
CA VAL A 59 0.55 -4.69 3.65
C VAL A 59 0.98 -3.55 2.74
N CYS A 60 2.16 -3.67 2.14
CA CYS A 60 2.54 -2.78 1.05
C CYS A 60 1.82 -3.16 -0.26
N PRO A 61 1.48 -2.15 -1.08
CA PRO A 61 0.71 -2.38 -2.30
C PRO A 61 1.51 -3.24 -3.28
N ASN A 62 0.94 -4.38 -3.68
CA ASN A 62 1.55 -5.41 -4.53
C ASN A 62 2.96 -5.85 -4.08
N ALA A 63 3.25 -5.82 -2.77
CA ALA A 63 4.59 -6.09 -2.23
C ALA A 63 5.70 -5.28 -2.94
N CYS A 64 5.38 -4.02 -3.27
CA CYS A 64 6.26 -3.14 -4.05
C CYS A 64 6.72 -3.75 -5.38
N SER A 65 5.93 -4.66 -5.95
CA SER A 65 6.21 -5.41 -7.18
C SER A 65 7.59 -6.08 -7.20
N GLY A 66 8.18 -6.36 -6.03
CA GLY A 66 9.57 -6.82 -5.91
C GLY A 66 10.64 -5.80 -6.28
N ASN A 67 10.25 -4.56 -6.61
CA ASN A 67 11.10 -3.48 -7.11
C ASN A 67 11.26 -2.35 -6.09
N GLY A 68 11.05 -2.62 -4.80
CA GLY A 68 11.20 -1.64 -3.75
C GLY A 68 11.15 -2.24 -2.36
N ALA A 69 11.51 -1.42 -1.37
CA ALA A 69 11.39 -1.74 0.04
C ALA A 69 10.06 -1.25 0.59
N CYS A 70 9.37 -2.11 1.34
CA CYS A 70 8.15 -1.75 2.06
C CYS A 70 8.50 -0.97 3.33
N ASP A 71 8.04 0.27 3.45
CA ASP A 71 8.06 1.02 4.69
C ASP A 71 6.94 0.51 5.60
N THR A 72 7.32 -0.29 6.61
CA THR A 72 6.40 -0.92 7.56
C THR A 72 5.79 0.04 8.58
N GLY A 73 6.21 1.30 8.62
CA GLY A 73 5.55 2.34 9.42
C GLY A 73 4.45 3.07 8.66
N ARG A 74 4.54 3.12 7.33
CA ARG A 74 3.65 3.94 6.47
C ARG A 74 2.84 3.16 5.44
N ALA A 75 3.10 1.85 5.30
CA ALA A 75 2.52 1.02 4.25
C ALA A 75 2.82 1.53 2.82
N THR A 76 3.97 2.20 2.64
CA THR A 76 4.38 2.80 1.36
C THR A 76 5.61 2.10 0.79
N CYS A 77 5.71 2.05 -0.53
CA CYS A 77 6.89 1.49 -1.19
C CYS A 77 7.95 2.56 -1.48
N THR A 78 9.18 2.28 -1.07
CA THR A 78 10.37 3.00 -1.53
C THR A 78 10.96 2.26 -2.71
N CYS A 79 10.85 2.83 -3.91
CA CYS A 79 11.25 2.14 -5.13
C CYS A 79 12.76 2.11 -5.36
N ASN A 80 13.23 0.99 -5.91
CA ASN A 80 14.59 0.83 -6.41
C ASN A 80 14.82 1.78 -7.60
N SER A 81 16.09 2.07 -7.90
CA SER A 81 16.46 2.94 -9.02
C SER A 81 15.81 2.46 -10.33
N GLY A 82 15.22 3.40 -11.07
CA GLY A 82 14.52 3.09 -12.32
C GLY A 82 13.12 2.52 -12.12
N PHE A 83 12.57 2.45 -10.91
CA PHE A 83 11.18 2.13 -10.63
C PHE A 83 10.47 3.27 -9.90
N THR A 84 9.18 3.41 -10.15
CA THR A 84 8.31 4.49 -9.68
C THR A 84 6.88 3.99 -9.51
N GLY A 85 6.02 4.83 -8.93
CA GLY A 85 4.62 4.50 -8.66
C GLY A 85 4.41 3.92 -7.25
N PRO A 86 3.15 3.86 -6.78
CA PRO A 86 2.82 3.47 -5.40
C PRO A 86 3.20 2.03 -5.06
N SER A 87 3.28 1.15 -6.07
CA SER A 87 3.76 -0.23 -5.94
C SER A 87 5.10 -0.49 -6.62
N CYS A 88 5.84 0.53 -7.07
CA CYS A 88 7.08 0.35 -7.84
C CYS A 88 6.93 -0.52 -9.10
N ASN A 89 5.75 -0.47 -9.72
CA ASN A 89 5.43 -1.23 -10.94
C ASN A 89 5.77 -0.48 -12.22
N THR A 90 6.08 0.83 -12.14
CA THR A 90 6.38 1.66 -13.32
C THR A 90 7.88 1.84 -13.45
N THR A 91 8.48 1.36 -14.55
CA THR A 91 9.89 1.62 -14.83
C THR A 91 10.08 3.10 -15.21
N GLY A 92 10.72 3.88 -14.34
CA GLY A 92 11.08 5.28 -14.53
C GLY A 92 12.16 5.53 -15.59
N GLY A 93 12.24 4.66 -16.60
CA GLY A 93 13.10 4.78 -17.78
C GLY A 93 12.39 5.35 -19.01
N ALA A 94 11.16 5.83 -18.87
CA ALA A 94 10.50 6.59 -19.91
C ALA A 94 9.68 7.70 -19.26
N ALA A 95 10.27 8.89 -19.19
CA ALA A 95 9.47 10.06 -19.51
C ALA A 95 8.82 9.74 -20.85
N THR A 96 7.52 9.45 -20.87
CA THR A 96 6.70 9.61 -22.06
C THR A 96 6.63 11.10 -22.35
N THR A 97 7.78 11.70 -22.74
CA THR A 97 7.74 12.85 -23.61
C THR A 97 7.14 12.31 -24.89
N THR A 98 5.84 12.44 -25.05
CA THR A 98 5.26 12.49 -26.38
C THR A 98 5.99 13.66 -27.06
N LYS A 99 7.06 13.37 -27.80
CA LYS A 99 7.59 14.31 -28.79
C LYS A 99 6.47 14.39 -29.80
N GLY A 100 5.53 15.30 -29.56
CA GLY A 100 4.53 15.68 -30.54
C GLY A 100 5.31 16.13 -31.75
N ASN A 101 5.23 15.36 -32.82
CA ASN A 101 5.64 15.82 -34.13
C ASN A 101 4.66 16.93 -34.49
N HIS A 102 4.93 18.17 -34.08
CA HIS A 102 4.29 19.32 -34.69
C HIS A 102 4.78 19.36 -36.13
N ALA A 103 4.04 18.67 -36.99
CA ALA A 103 4.11 18.85 -38.42
C ALA A 103 3.88 20.34 -38.66
N HIS A 104 4.95 21.01 -39.08
CA HIS A 104 4.91 22.40 -39.47
C HIS A 104 4.01 22.48 -40.71
N ALA A 105 2.73 22.72 -40.50
CA ALA A 105 1.83 23.10 -41.57
C ALA A 105 2.25 24.50 -42.00
N VAL A 106 3.23 24.58 -42.91
CA VAL A 106 3.55 25.80 -43.64
C VAL A 106 2.28 26.18 -44.37
N ALA A 107 1.53 27.08 -43.77
CA ALA A 107 0.26 27.49 -44.29
C ALA A 107 0.52 28.37 -45.51
N LEU A 108 -0.02 27.97 -46.66
CA LEU A 108 0.05 28.64 -47.97
C LEU A 108 -0.58 30.05 -48.01
N HIS A 109 -0.72 30.73 -46.86
CA HIS A 109 -1.34 32.06 -46.74
C HIS A 109 -0.54 33.18 -47.42
N GLY A 110 0.72 32.93 -47.83
CA GLY A 110 1.56 33.94 -48.49
C GLY A 110 1.08 34.32 -49.90
N LEU A 111 0.59 33.36 -50.69
CA LEU A 111 0.18 33.62 -52.08
C LEU A 111 -1.15 34.38 -52.17
N VAL A 112 -2.05 34.16 -51.22
CA VAL A 112 -3.37 34.84 -51.17
C VAL A 112 -3.21 36.33 -50.83
N ALA A 113 -2.26 36.68 -49.95
CA ALA A 113 -1.97 38.07 -49.60
C ALA A 113 -1.40 38.88 -50.77
N ILE A 114 -0.53 38.26 -51.60
CA ILE A 114 0.07 38.93 -52.76
C ILE A 114 -0.99 39.25 -53.82
N ILE A 115 -1.92 38.32 -54.09
CA ILE A 115 -3.01 38.54 -55.05
C ILE A 115 -3.95 39.65 -54.58
N ALA A 116 -4.27 39.71 -53.28
CA ALA A 116 -5.11 40.76 -52.72
C ALA A 116 -4.48 42.17 -52.81
N ILE A 117 -3.16 42.28 -52.61
CA ILE A 117 -2.45 43.57 -52.72
C ILE A 117 -2.47 44.09 -54.17
N VAL A 118 -2.28 43.23 -55.17
CA VAL A 118 -2.30 43.65 -56.59
C VAL A 118 -3.69 44.10 -57.01
N LEU A 119 -4.76 43.49 -56.49
CA LEU A 119 -6.15 43.87 -56.79
C LEU A 119 -6.62 45.16 -56.08
N LEU A 120 -5.93 45.61 -55.03
CA LEU A 120 -6.25 46.85 -54.31
C LEU A 120 -5.55 48.09 -54.89
N HIS A 121 -4.62 47.93 -55.83
CA HIS A 121 -3.83 49.00 -56.44
C HIS A 121 -4.07 49.17 -57.95
N VAL A 122 -5.14 48.55 -58.49
CA VAL A 122 -5.68 48.77 -59.85
C VAL A 122 -7.07 49.37 -59.72
#